data_AF-A0A916TBZ6-F1
#
_entry.id   AF-A0A916TBZ6-F1
#
_cell.length_a   1.000
_cell.length_b   1.000
_cell.length_c   1.000
_cell.angle_alpha   90.00
_cell.angle_beta   90.00
_cell.angle_gamma   90.00
#
_symmetry.space_group_name_H-M   'P 1'
#
loop_
_entity.id
_entity.type
_entity.pdbx_description
1 polymer ?
#
loop_
_entity_poly.entity_id
_entity_poly.type
_entity_poly.pdbx_seq_one_letter_code
_entity_poly.pdbx_strand_id
1 'polypeptide(L)'
;MSDMGSGDRLDFDRTIHPDAINREAATEPSACRGRGPAAFWASAQWLRSAFPQVRHEVNHVVTESDLVVIHATMSGTHEGPFVLYGPDGEVRQAFAPTHKRFAVDQTHWFRMAQGLVVEHWASRDDMGMAEQLGWVPPSPMYLVRCARARRRAAAESRAQRDR
;
A
#
# COMPACT_ATOMS: atom_id res chain seq x y z
N MET A 1 -8.92 13.58 -10.17
CA MET A 1 -9.08 12.13 -9.93
C MET A 1 -8.21 11.82 -8.74
N SER A 2 -8.82 11.52 -7.61
CA SER A 2 -8.08 11.31 -6.36
C SER A 2 -7.47 9.93 -6.34
N ASP A 3 -6.17 9.87 -6.10
CA ASP A 3 -5.41 8.63 -6.07
C ASP A 3 -5.03 8.26 -4.63
N MET A 4 -4.39 7.10 -4.48
CA MET A 4 -3.89 6.61 -3.19
C MET A 4 -2.91 7.57 -2.51
N GLY A 5 -2.26 8.48 -3.25
CA GLY A 5 -1.27 9.43 -2.74
C GLY A 5 -1.83 10.72 -2.18
N SER A 6 -2.88 11.28 -2.79
CA SER A 6 -3.42 12.60 -2.38
C SER A 6 -4.93 12.68 -2.17
N GLY A 7 -5.70 11.64 -2.50
CA GLY A 7 -7.15 11.63 -2.30
C GLY A 7 -7.60 11.79 -0.85
N ASP A 8 -8.80 12.31 -0.62
CA ASP A 8 -9.40 12.38 0.72
C ASP A 8 -10.36 11.22 0.97
N ARG A 9 -10.93 11.14 2.19
CA ARG A 9 -11.87 10.06 2.57
C ARG A 9 -13.11 10.00 1.67
N LEU A 10 -13.63 11.16 1.25
CA LEU A 10 -14.85 11.28 0.46
C LEU A 10 -14.64 10.71 -0.95
N ASP A 11 -13.43 10.84 -1.50
CA ASP A 11 -13.10 10.24 -2.78
C ASP A 11 -13.27 8.71 -2.76
N PHE A 12 -12.84 8.05 -1.69
CA PHE A 12 -13.06 6.61 -1.51
C PHE A 12 -14.54 6.28 -1.32
N ASP A 13 -15.29 7.08 -0.58
CA ASP A 13 -16.75 6.87 -0.40
C ASP A 13 -17.52 6.97 -1.73
N ARG A 14 -17.02 7.75 -2.68
CA ARG A 14 -17.67 7.98 -3.98
C ARG A 14 -17.28 6.96 -5.06
N THR A 15 -16.18 6.23 -4.87
CA THR A 15 -15.58 5.39 -5.93
C THR A 15 -15.48 3.92 -5.57
N ILE A 16 -15.54 3.57 -4.27
CA ILE A 16 -15.41 2.21 -3.78
C ILE A 16 -16.79 1.66 -3.37
N HIS A 17 -17.14 0.49 -3.87
CA HIS A 17 -18.38 -0.20 -3.51
C HIS A 17 -18.36 -0.60 -2.02
N PRO A 18 -19.48 -0.56 -1.28
CA PRO A 18 -19.51 -0.95 0.15
C PRO A 18 -18.97 -2.35 0.43
N ASP A 19 -19.17 -3.29 -0.49
CA ASP A 19 -18.67 -4.67 -0.39
C ASP A 19 -17.28 -4.89 -1.01
N ALA A 20 -16.61 -3.82 -1.47
CA ALA A 20 -15.38 -3.93 -2.22
C ALA A 20 -14.28 -4.66 -1.45
N ILE A 21 -13.47 -5.46 -2.15
CA ILE A 21 -12.31 -6.14 -1.56
C ILE A 21 -11.01 -5.71 -2.23
N ASN A 22 -9.98 -5.50 -1.44
CA ASN A 22 -8.61 -5.32 -1.91
C ASN A 22 -7.84 -6.62 -1.68
N ARG A 23 -7.43 -7.31 -2.76
CA ARG A 23 -6.66 -8.57 -2.64
C ARG A 23 -5.26 -8.33 -2.06
N GLU A 24 -4.69 -7.14 -2.26
CA GLU A 24 -3.35 -6.78 -1.77
C GLU A 24 -3.32 -6.57 -0.24
N ALA A 25 -4.49 -6.40 0.40
CA ALA A 25 -4.59 -6.10 1.82
C ALA A 25 -4.09 -7.22 2.75
N ALA A 26 -3.85 -8.43 2.23
CA ALA A 26 -3.41 -9.58 3.02
C ALA A 26 -2.10 -9.33 3.81
N THR A 27 -1.20 -8.50 3.28
CA THR A 27 0.06 -8.13 3.94
C THR A 27 0.03 -6.76 4.63
N GLU A 28 -1.11 -6.08 4.59
CA GLU A 28 -1.33 -4.74 5.14
C GLU A 28 -1.86 -4.83 6.59
N PRO A 29 -1.93 -3.69 7.33
CA PRO A 29 -2.55 -3.65 8.65
C PRO A 29 -3.97 -4.21 8.66
N SER A 30 -4.43 -4.73 9.81
CA SER A 30 -5.77 -5.34 9.95
C SER A 30 -6.92 -4.43 9.49
N ALA A 31 -6.81 -3.12 9.70
CA ALA A 31 -7.79 -2.13 9.26
C ALA A 31 -7.99 -2.11 7.73
N CYS A 32 -7.01 -2.55 6.95
CA CYS A 32 -7.05 -2.59 5.49
C CYS A 32 -7.76 -3.85 4.96
N ARG A 33 -7.95 -4.88 5.80
CA ARG A 33 -8.47 -6.20 5.42
C ARG A 33 -10.00 -6.30 5.45
N GLY A 34 -10.67 -5.18 5.73
CA GLY A 34 -12.13 -5.08 5.71
C GLY A 34 -12.69 -4.96 4.29
N ARG A 35 -13.99 -4.66 4.21
CA ARG A 35 -14.67 -4.32 2.96
C ARG A 35 -14.88 -2.83 2.82
N GLY A 36 -14.98 -2.40 1.57
CA GLY A 36 -15.51 -1.10 1.19
C GLY A 36 -14.57 0.08 1.44
N PRO A 37 -15.11 1.31 1.36
CA PRO A 37 -14.33 2.53 1.34
C PRO A 37 -13.37 2.71 2.53
N ALA A 38 -13.77 2.30 3.73
CA ALA A 38 -12.95 2.43 4.93
C ALA A 38 -11.66 1.59 4.86
N ALA A 39 -11.74 0.39 4.28
CA ALA A 39 -10.59 -0.50 4.15
C ALA A 39 -9.57 0.02 3.11
N PHE A 40 -10.06 0.52 1.97
CA PHE A 40 -9.22 1.15 0.95
C PHE A 40 -8.59 2.45 1.47
N TRP A 41 -9.34 3.25 2.23
CA TRP A 41 -8.80 4.44 2.91
C TRP A 41 -7.70 4.09 3.92
N ALA A 42 -7.86 3.02 4.70
CA ALA A 42 -6.81 2.53 5.60
C ALA A 42 -5.55 2.12 4.82
N SER A 43 -5.71 1.49 3.65
CA SER A 43 -4.61 1.12 2.75
C SER A 43 -3.85 2.36 2.26
N ALA A 44 -4.59 3.42 1.88
CA ALA A 44 -4.00 4.69 1.45
C ALA A 44 -3.22 5.38 2.58
N GLN A 45 -3.77 5.41 3.79
CA GLN A 45 -3.07 5.99 4.95
C GLN A 45 -1.81 5.19 5.30
N TRP A 46 -1.86 3.86 5.26
CA TRP A 46 -0.71 3.02 5.46
C TRP A 46 0.39 3.31 4.43
N LEU A 47 0.04 3.38 3.14
CA LEU A 47 0.99 3.71 2.08
C LEU A 47 1.62 5.11 2.28
N ARG A 48 0.79 6.12 2.56
CA ARG A 48 1.25 7.50 2.82
C ARG A 48 2.12 7.61 4.07
N SER A 49 1.93 6.74 5.06
CA SER A 49 2.77 6.75 6.26
C SER A 49 4.23 6.42 5.96
N ALA A 50 4.48 5.53 4.99
CA ALA A 50 5.83 5.19 4.52
C ALA A 50 6.33 6.15 3.43
N PHE A 51 5.40 6.61 2.57
CA PHE A 51 5.67 7.43 1.39
C PHE A 51 4.74 8.66 1.33
N PRO A 52 4.97 9.71 2.12
CA PRO A 52 4.04 10.85 2.26
C PRO A 52 3.75 11.62 0.97
N GLN A 53 4.65 11.53 -0.01
CA GLN A 53 4.54 12.18 -1.32
C GLN A 53 4.45 11.16 -2.46
N VAL A 54 3.87 9.99 -2.21
CA VAL A 54 3.67 8.97 -3.25
C VAL A 54 2.76 9.53 -4.36
N ARG A 55 3.11 9.23 -5.61
CA ARG A 55 2.35 9.64 -6.80
C ARG A 55 2.20 8.47 -7.75
N HIS A 56 1.06 8.40 -8.42
CA HIS A 56 0.82 7.46 -9.52
C HIS A 56 0.64 8.25 -10.81
N GLU A 57 1.58 8.08 -11.73
CA GLU A 57 1.46 8.59 -13.09
C GLU A 57 0.75 7.53 -13.94
N VAL A 58 -0.45 7.82 -14.43
CA VAL A 58 -1.21 6.88 -15.26
C VAL A 58 -0.63 6.89 -16.67
N ASN A 59 -0.05 5.76 -17.08
CA ASN A 59 0.55 5.58 -18.40
C ASN A 59 -0.50 5.10 -19.41
N HIS A 60 -1.30 4.10 -19.02
CA HIS A 60 -2.34 3.52 -19.86
C HIS A 60 -3.56 3.14 -19.05
N VAL A 61 -4.73 3.22 -19.68
CA VAL A 61 -5.99 2.70 -19.16
C VAL A 61 -6.64 1.85 -20.24
N VAL A 62 -7.00 0.62 -19.89
CA VAL A 62 -7.75 -0.31 -20.74
C VAL A 62 -9.02 -0.69 -20.02
N THR A 63 -10.13 -0.72 -20.74
CA THR A 63 -11.43 -1.14 -20.21
C THR A 63 -12.02 -2.25 -21.07
N GLU A 64 -12.54 -3.28 -20.40
CA GLU A 64 -13.23 -4.40 -21.05
C GLU A 64 -14.36 -4.87 -20.14
N SER A 65 -15.61 -4.71 -20.60
CA SER A 65 -16.81 -5.07 -19.83
C SER A 65 -16.82 -4.43 -18.42
N ASP A 66 -16.67 -5.23 -17.37
CA ASP A 66 -16.65 -4.81 -15.98
C ASP A 66 -15.23 -4.63 -15.43
N LEU A 67 -14.20 -4.73 -16.27
CA LEU A 67 -12.81 -4.69 -15.89
C LEU A 67 -12.14 -3.39 -16.36
N VAL A 68 -11.39 -2.76 -15.45
CA VAL A 68 -10.53 -1.61 -15.73
C VAL A 68 -9.11 -1.97 -15.33
N VAL A 69 -8.18 -1.81 -16.26
CA VAL A 69 -6.75 -2.05 -16.03
C VAL A 69 -6.01 -0.73 -16.19
N ILE A 70 -5.25 -0.36 -15.17
CA ILE A 70 -4.43 0.85 -15.16
C ILE A 70 -2.96 0.42 -15.07
N HIS A 71 -2.19 0.75 -16.10
CA HIS A 71 -0.73 0.72 -16.02
C HIS A 71 -0.25 2.10 -15.57
N ALA A 72 0.51 2.16 -14.48
CA ALA A 72 0.97 3.39 -13.88
C ALA A 72 2.39 3.27 -13.33
N THR A 73 3.09 4.40 -13.30
CA THR A 73 4.37 4.54 -12.60
C THR A 73 4.10 5.05 -11.18
N MET A 74 4.43 4.26 -10.15
CA MET A 74 4.42 4.72 -8.77
C MET A 74 5.79 5.30 -8.40
N SER A 75 5.82 6.52 -7.87
CA SER A 75 7.05 7.16 -7.41
C SER A 75 6.90 7.82 -6.05
N GLY A 76 7.99 7.97 -5.31
CA GLY A 76 7.98 8.60 -4.00
C GLY A 76 9.33 8.64 -3.31
N THR A 77 9.32 9.05 -2.04
CA THR A 77 10.48 9.01 -1.13
C THR A 77 10.13 8.17 0.09
N HIS A 78 11.02 7.27 0.48
CA HIS A 78 10.82 6.41 1.67
C HIS A 78 11.18 7.15 2.96
N GLU A 79 10.18 7.78 3.58
CA GLU A 79 10.35 8.70 4.72
C GLU A 79 9.87 8.11 6.06
N GLY A 80 8.92 7.18 6.03
CA GLY A 80 8.43 6.46 7.21
C GLY A 80 8.74 4.96 7.14
N PRO A 81 8.51 4.20 8.22
CA PRO A 81 8.67 2.76 8.20
C PRO A 81 7.60 2.09 7.33
N PHE A 82 8.01 1.21 6.41
CA PHE A 82 7.09 0.37 5.65
C PHE A 82 6.91 -0.98 6.36
N VAL A 83 5.74 -1.21 6.96
CA VAL A 83 5.47 -2.37 7.83
C VAL A 83 4.55 -3.36 7.12
N LEU A 84 4.99 -4.63 7.07
CA LEU A 84 4.24 -5.74 6.51
C LEU A 84 3.80 -6.71 7.60
N TYR A 85 2.60 -7.25 7.43
CA TYR A 85 1.91 -8.09 8.41
C TYR A 85 1.71 -9.51 7.87
N GLY A 86 1.68 -10.48 8.77
CA GLY A 86 1.30 -11.86 8.47
C GLY A 86 -0.21 -12.05 8.37
N PRO A 87 -0.68 -13.23 7.91
CA PRO A 87 -2.10 -13.58 7.89
C PRO A 87 -2.76 -13.51 9.28
N ASP A 88 -1.98 -13.77 10.33
CA ASP A 88 -2.35 -13.66 11.74
C ASP A 88 -2.50 -12.21 12.24
N GLY A 89 -2.15 -11.21 11.42
CA GLY A 89 -2.19 -9.80 11.80
C GLY A 89 -1.00 -9.37 12.66
N GLU A 90 0.04 -10.21 12.79
CA GLU A 90 1.28 -9.85 13.48
C GLU A 90 2.27 -9.18 12.53
N VAL A 91 3.14 -8.32 13.09
CA VAL A 91 4.19 -7.68 12.30
C VAL A 91 5.22 -8.72 11.85
N ARG A 92 5.29 -8.94 10.55
CA ARG A 92 6.23 -9.87 9.92
C ARG A 92 7.56 -9.19 9.62
N GLN A 93 7.50 -7.99 9.04
CA GLN A 93 8.66 -7.25 8.55
C GLN A 93 8.43 -5.74 8.70
N ALA A 94 9.50 -5.00 8.93
CA ALA A 94 9.46 -3.55 8.83
C ALA A 94 10.73 -3.06 8.14
N PHE A 95 10.57 -2.25 7.12
CA PHE A 95 11.66 -1.58 6.43
C PHE A 95 11.83 -0.19 7.02
N ALA A 96 13.01 0.08 7.59
CA ALA A 96 13.30 1.40 8.13
C ALA A 96 13.43 2.43 7.00
N PRO A 97 13.05 3.71 7.25
CA PRO A 97 13.09 4.75 6.22
C PRO A 97 14.50 4.91 5.66
N THR A 98 14.61 4.96 4.34
CA THR A 98 15.91 5.04 3.65
C THR A 98 16.20 6.44 3.15
N HIS A 99 15.17 7.30 3.07
CA HIS A 99 15.20 8.63 2.46
C HIS A 99 15.63 8.63 0.98
N LYS A 100 15.62 7.46 0.34
CA LYS A 100 15.83 7.33 -1.09
C LYS A 100 14.53 7.51 -1.84
N ARG A 101 14.66 7.97 -3.09
CA ARG A 101 13.57 8.03 -4.06
C ARG A 101 13.45 6.71 -4.80
N PHE A 102 12.26 6.42 -5.28
CA PHE A 102 11.99 5.31 -6.19
C PHE A 102 10.99 5.75 -7.27
N ALA A 103 11.01 5.03 -8.40
CA ALA A 103 9.98 5.04 -9.43
C ALA A 103 9.89 3.63 -10.04
N VAL A 104 8.69 3.03 -10.02
CA VAL A 104 8.48 1.64 -10.44
C VAL A 104 7.13 1.46 -11.15
N ASP A 105 7.08 0.53 -12.09
CA ASP A 105 5.86 0.22 -12.82
C ASP A 105 4.92 -0.67 -11.99
N GLN A 106 3.62 -0.40 -12.13
CA GLN A 106 2.55 -1.13 -11.50
C GLN A 106 1.37 -1.27 -12.46
N THR A 107 0.72 -2.43 -12.44
CA THR A 107 -0.58 -2.62 -13.08
C THR A 107 -1.63 -2.88 -12.02
N HIS A 108 -2.63 -2.01 -11.96
CA HIS A 108 -3.79 -2.14 -11.09
C HIS A 108 -4.99 -2.62 -11.88
N TRP A 109 -5.65 -3.64 -11.37
CA TRP A 109 -6.83 -4.22 -11.97
C TRP A 109 -8.01 -3.97 -11.04
N PHE A 110 -9.08 -3.46 -11.61
CA PHE A 110 -10.31 -3.12 -10.91
C PHE A 110 -11.48 -3.83 -11.56
N ARG A 111 -12.26 -4.57 -10.77
CA ARG A 111 -13.60 -4.99 -11.18
C ARG A 111 -14.59 -3.92 -10.76
N MET A 112 -15.50 -3.59 -11.66
CA MET A 112 -16.50 -2.55 -11.50
C MET A 112 -17.89 -3.16 -11.35
N ALA A 113 -18.69 -2.63 -10.43
CA ALA A 113 -20.11 -2.92 -10.32
C ALA A 113 -20.85 -1.64 -9.98
N GLN A 114 -21.96 -1.36 -10.66
CA GLN A 114 -22.79 -0.17 -10.41
C GLN A 114 -21.99 1.16 -10.49
N GLY A 115 -20.98 1.20 -11.36
CA GLY A 115 -20.09 2.35 -11.51
C GLY A 115 -19.05 2.52 -10.40
N LEU A 116 -18.93 1.57 -9.47
CA LEU A 116 -18.00 1.59 -8.35
C LEU A 116 -17.00 0.43 -8.43
N VAL A 117 -15.81 0.59 -7.83
CA VAL A 117 -14.83 -0.48 -7.69
C VAL A 117 -15.35 -1.50 -6.68
N VAL A 118 -15.58 -2.74 -7.09
CA VAL A 118 -15.99 -3.86 -6.20
C VAL A 118 -14.84 -4.82 -5.90
N GLU A 119 -13.75 -4.78 -6.66
CA GLU A 119 -12.57 -5.61 -6.42
C GLU A 119 -11.31 -4.93 -6.95
N HIS A 120 -10.19 -5.08 -6.24
CA HIS A 120 -8.87 -4.60 -6.67
C HIS A 120 -7.79 -5.66 -6.46
N TRP A 121 -6.88 -5.78 -7.43
CA TRP A 121 -5.61 -6.51 -7.30
C TRP A 121 -4.52 -5.84 -8.15
N ALA A 122 -3.26 -6.09 -7.84
CA ALA A 122 -2.15 -5.43 -8.53
C ALA A 122 -1.00 -6.39 -8.87
N SER A 123 -0.26 -6.01 -9.91
CA SER A 123 1.10 -6.50 -10.14
C SER A 123 2.04 -5.32 -9.99
N ARG A 124 3.06 -5.46 -9.14
CA ARG A 124 3.97 -4.36 -8.78
C ARG A 124 5.41 -4.81 -8.95
N ASP A 125 6.27 -3.91 -9.40
CA ASP A 125 7.72 -4.12 -9.37
C ASP A 125 8.30 -3.87 -7.97
N ASP A 126 7.94 -4.75 -7.02
CA ASP A 126 8.43 -4.69 -5.65
C ASP A 126 9.95 -4.95 -5.56
N MET A 127 10.52 -5.69 -6.52
CA MET A 127 11.97 -5.97 -6.56
C MET A 127 12.75 -4.73 -7.01
N GLY A 128 12.35 -4.09 -8.12
CA GLY A 128 12.97 -2.84 -8.56
C GLY A 128 12.82 -1.74 -7.52
N MET A 129 11.70 -1.71 -6.78
CA MET A 129 11.55 -0.80 -5.65
C MET A 129 12.55 -1.12 -4.53
N ALA A 130 12.70 -2.39 -4.17
CA ALA A 130 13.64 -2.85 -3.14
C ALA A 130 15.09 -2.52 -3.49
N GLU A 131 15.49 -2.66 -4.75
CA GLU A 131 16.83 -2.30 -5.24
C GLU A 131 17.07 -0.78 -5.15
N GLN A 132 16.14 0.04 -5.67
CA GLN A 132 16.25 1.50 -5.63
C GLN A 132 16.31 2.04 -4.19
N LEU A 133 15.53 1.43 -3.27
CA LEU A 133 15.55 1.77 -1.85
C LEU A 133 16.75 1.18 -1.10
N GLY A 134 17.55 0.31 -1.71
CA GLY A 134 18.71 -0.33 -1.07
C GLY A 134 18.33 -1.34 0.01
N TRP A 135 17.17 -1.98 -0.13
CA TRP A 135 16.78 -3.13 0.69
C TRP A 135 17.51 -4.39 0.25
N VAL A 136 17.90 -4.46 -1.04
CA VAL A 136 18.60 -5.59 -1.64
C VAL A 136 19.81 -5.06 -2.45
N PRO A 137 21.05 -5.48 -2.12
CA PRO A 137 21.45 -6.11 -0.87
C PRO A 137 21.41 -5.11 0.31
N PRO A 138 20.98 -5.54 1.51
CA PRO A 138 20.95 -4.66 2.67
C PRO A 138 22.34 -4.53 3.32
N SER A 139 22.66 -3.35 3.86
CA SER A 139 23.81 -3.21 4.75
C SER A 139 23.53 -3.78 6.15
N PRO A 140 24.55 -4.24 6.89
CA PRO A 140 24.35 -4.71 8.28
C PRO A 140 23.68 -3.67 9.18
N MET A 141 24.06 -2.39 9.05
CA MET A 141 23.42 -1.30 9.80
C MET A 141 21.96 -1.10 9.42
N TYR A 142 21.61 -1.30 8.15
CA TYR A 142 20.22 -1.25 7.71
C TYR A 142 19.38 -2.36 8.35
N LEU A 143 19.91 -3.58 8.45
CA LEU A 143 19.23 -4.70 9.13
C LEU A 143 18.95 -4.39 10.61
N VAL A 144 19.89 -3.76 11.33
CA VAL A 144 19.68 -3.32 12.71
C VAL A 144 18.53 -2.30 12.81
N ARG A 145 18.47 -1.35 11.88
CA ARG A 145 17.37 -0.35 11.82
C ARG A 145 16.03 -1.02 11.55
N CYS A 146 15.96 -1.98 10.62
CA CYS A 146 14.76 -2.75 10.33
C CYS A 146 14.30 -3.57 11.55
N ALA A 147 15.22 -4.21 12.27
CA ALA A 147 14.91 -4.94 13.49
C ALA A 147 14.32 -4.04 14.58
N ARG A 148 14.85 -2.82 14.76
CA ARG A 148 14.30 -1.82 15.68
C ARG A 148 12.90 -1.35 15.24
N ALA A 149 12.72 -1.03 13.96
CA ALA A 149 11.44 -0.63 13.40
C ALA A 149 10.37 -1.72 13.60
N ARG A 150 10.73 -2.99 13.35
CA ARG A 150 9.84 -4.13 13.57
C ARG A 150 9.42 -4.27 15.03
N ARG A 151 10.37 -4.16 15.97
CA ARG A 151 10.06 -4.24 17.43
C ARG A 151 9.10 -3.13 17.85
N ARG A 152 9.32 -1.90 17.36
CA ARG A 152 8.45 -0.76 17.64
C ARG A 152 7.04 -0.97 17.08
N ALA A 153 6.92 -1.33 15.80
CA ALA A 153 5.65 -1.59 15.16
C ALA A 153 4.87 -2.72 15.85
N ALA A 154 5.57 -3.78 16.29
CA ALA A 154 4.96 -4.87 17.04
C ALA A 154 4.45 -4.43 18.42
N ALA A 155 5.15 -3.53 19.11
CA ALA A 155 4.69 -2.98 20.38
C ALA A 155 3.45 -2.08 20.20
N GLU A 156 3.45 -1.22 19.17
CA GLU A 156 2.33 -0.36 18.81
C GLU A 156 1.09 -1.19 18.42
N SER A 157 1.27 -2.23 17.61
CA SER A 157 0.19 -3.13 17.19
C SER A 157 -0.43 -3.91 18.36
N ARG A 158 0.37 -4.32 19.35
CA ARG A 158 -0.15 -4.94 20.59
C ARG A 158 -0.95 -3.95 21.42
N ALA A 159 -0.41 -2.76 21.64
CA ALA A 159 -1.07 -1.70 22.41
C ALA A 159 -2.41 -1.26 21.80
N GLN A 160 -2.63 -1.45 20.50
CA GLN A 160 -3.89 -1.15 19.84
C GLN A 160 -4.91 -2.30 19.91
N ARG A 161 -4.48 -3.54 20.15
CA ARG A 161 -5.38 -4.69 20.40
C ARG A 161 -5.89 -4.74 21.84
N ASP A 162 -5.11 -4.23 22.78
CA ASP A 162 -5.45 -4.23 24.21
C ASP A 162 -6.36 -3.04 24.61
N ARG A 163 -6.85 -2.25 23.65
CA ARG A 163 -7.78 -1.13 23.83
C ARG A 163 -9.18 -1.49 23.35
#